data_AF-A0A6A4VBK6-F1
#
_entry.id   AF-A0A6A4VBK6-F1
#
_cell.length_a   1.000
_cell.length_b   1.000
_cell.length_c   1.000
_cell.angle_alpha   90.00
_cell.angle_beta   90.00
_cell.angle_gamma   90.00
#
_symmetry.space_group_name_H-M   'P 1'
#
loop_
_entity.id
_entity.type
_entity.pdbx_description
1 polymer ?
#
loop_
_entity_poly.entity_id
_entity_poly.type
_entity_poly.pdbx_seq_one_letter_code
_entity_poly.pdbx_strand_id
1 'polypeptide(L)' 'MDIGRVASGKTELLVDPKSMERKMPEMDLPDNIIADLSSDQLLPYQLARAVRTGNISAKEACKKIGPLNHARLDLE' A
#
# COMPACT_ATOMS: atom_id res chain seq x y z
N MET A 1 -21.87 12.36 -40.42
CA MET A 1 -20.91 11.55 -39.65
C MET A 1 -19.54 11.90 -40.14
N ASP A 2 -18.72 12.51 -39.30
CA ASP A 2 -17.27 12.33 -39.38
C ASP A 2 -16.63 12.71 -38.05
N ILE A 3 -15.56 11.98 -37.74
CA ILE A 3 -15.11 11.64 -36.40
C ILE A 3 -14.05 12.65 -35.94
N GLY A 4 -14.40 13.47 -34.96
CA GLY A 4 -13.47 14.40 -34.30
C GLY A 4 -12.38 13.64 -33.54
N ARG A 5 -11.22 13.51 -34.20
CA ARG A 5 -9.93 13.02 -33.69
C ARG A 5 -9.54 13.75 -32.40
N VAL A 6 -9.75 13.14 -31.24
CA VAL A 6 -9.18 13.65 -29.98
C VAL A 6 -7.70 13.28 -29.93
N ALA A 7 -6.87 14.32 -29.87
CA ALA A 7 -5.43 14.20 -29.74
C ALA A 7 -5.11 13.46 -28.44
N SER A 8 -4.31 12.41 -28.57
CA SER A 8 -3.65 11.70 -27.47
C SER A 8 -2.73 12.68 -26.74
N GLY A 9 -3.29 13.38 -25.75
CA GLY A 9 -2.52 14.10 -24.75
C GLY A 9 -1.92 13.09 -23.80
N LYS A 10 -0.75 12.55 -24.17
CA LYS A 10 0.15 11.93 -23.19
C LYS A 10 0.43 12.98 -22.12
N THR A 11 -0.24 12.88 -20.98
CA THR A 11 0.28 13.43 -19.74
C THR A 11 1.46 12.54 -19.36
N GLU A 12 2.63 12.87 -19.90
CA GLU A 12 3.88 12.36 -19.35
C GLU A 12 4.01 12.99 -17.96
N LEU A 13 3.43 12.30 -16.97
CA LEU A 13 3.86 12.42 -15.59
C LEU A 13 5.34 12.06 -15.61
N LEU A 14 6.18 13.09 -15.75
CA LEU A 14 7.58 13.09 -15.39
C LEU A 14 7.65 12.85 -13.87
N VAL A 15 7.33 11.62 -13.46
CA VAL A 15 7.86 11.06 -12.23
C VAL A 15 9.31 10.73 -12.57
N ASP A 16 10.22 11.61 -12.16
CA ASP A 16 11.64 11.26 -12.09
C ASP A 16 11.75 9.90 -11.37
N PRO A 17 12.22 8.83 -12.03
CA PRO A 17 12.32 7.50 -11.41
C PRO A 17 13.37 7.46 -10.28
N LYS A 18 14.04 8.58 -10.00
CA LYS A 18 14.99 8.75 -8.89
C LYS A 18 14.39 9.30 -7.60
N SER A 19 13.11 9.70 -7.58
CA SER A 19 12.53 10.38 -6.42
C SER A 19 11.42 9.56 -5.77
N MET A 20 11.79 8.45 -5.11
CA MET A 20 11.11 7.94 -3.89
C MET A 20 11.69 6.61 -3.39
N GLU A 21 13.01 6.41 -3.39
CA GLU A 21 13.59 5.67 -2.24
C GLU A 21 13.62 6.62 -1.05
N ARG A 22 12.44 7.01 -0.57
CA ARG A 22 12.33 7.47 0.81
C ARG A 22 12.63 6.23 1.64
N LYS A 23 13.89 6.06 2.03
CA LYS A 23 14.25 5.20 3.17
C LYS A 23 13.40 5.70 4.33
N MET A 24 12.24 5.07 4.49
CA MET A 24 11.38 5.27 5.64
C MET A 24 12.27 4.92 6.83
N PRO A 25 12.49 5.84 7.79
CA PRO A 25 13.36 5.55 8.90
C PRO A 25 12.88 4.24 9.53
N GLU A 26 13.85 3.36 9.80
CA GLU A 26 13.65 2.05 10.40
C GLU A 26 13.13 2.25 11.82
N MET A 27 11.84 2.51 11.93
CA MET A 27 11.18 2.81 13.19
C MET A 27 10.02 1.84 13.31
N ASP A 28 10.29 0.76 14.02
CA ASP A 28 9.22 -0.09 14.51
C ASP A 28 8.41 0.72 15.53
N LEU A 29 7.10 0.50 15.58
CA LEU A 29 6.29 1.17 16.58
C LEU A 29 6.69 0.65 17.97
N PRO A 30 6.71 1.50 19.01
CA PRO A 30 6.89 1.04 20.38
C PRO A 30 5.78 0.05 20.78
N ASP A 31 6.11 -0.93 21.63
CA ASP A 31 5.17 -1.99 22.03
C ASP A 31 3.86 -1.46 22.62
N ASN A 32 3.91 -0.35 23.37
CA ASN A 32 2.72 0.28 23.92
C ASN A 32 1.79 0.83 22.83
N ILE A 33 2.33 1.31 21.71
CA ILE A 33 1.54 1.78 20.57
C ILE A 33 0.96 0.60 19.80
N ILE A 34 1.73 -0.49 19.65
CA ILE A 34 1.25 -1.73 19.00
C ILE A 34 0.07 -2.32 19.78
N ALA A 35 0.14 -2.30 21.12
CA ALA A 35 -0.91 -2.81 22.00
C ALA A 35 -2.23 -2.01 21.87
N ASP A 36 -2.14 -0.72 21.53
CA ASP A 36 -3.29 0.17 21.35
C ASP A 36 -3.89 0.13 19.93
N LEU A 37 -3.27 -0.61 18.99
CA LEU A 37 -3.81 -0.73 17.63
C LEU A 37 -5.14 -1.48 17.64
N SER A 38 -6.12 -0.94 16.91
CA SER A 38 -7.35 -1.69 16.64
C SER A 38 -7.07 -2.90 15.75
N SER A 39 -7.97 -3.89 15.74
CA SER A 39 -7.83 -5.09 14.91
C SER A 39 -7.61 -4.76 13.42
N ASP A 40 -8.26 -3.70 12.93
CA ASP A 40 -8.12 -3.21 11.55
C ASP A 40 -6.76 -2.58 11.25
N GLN A 41 -6.06 -2.08 12.27
CA GLN A 41 -4.76 -1.43 12.16
C GLN A 41 -3.59 -2.41 12.41
N LEU A 42 -3.81 -3.38 13.31
CA LEU A 42 -2.79 -4.33 13.74
C LEU A 42 -2.30 -5.19 12.57
N LEU A 43 -3.23 -5.70 11.76
CA LEU A 43 -2.88 -6.63 10.69
C LEU A 43 -2.09 -5.97 9.54
N PRO A 44 -2.48 -4.78 9.02
CA PRO A 44 -1.63 -4.03 8.09
C PRO A 44 -0.24 -3.73 8.64
N TYR A 45 -0.15 -3.34 9.92
CA TYR A 45 1.13 -3.07 10.58
C TYR A 45 2.03 -4.31 10.62
N GLN A 46 1.50 -5.47 11.04
CA GLN A 46 2.24 -6.74 11.09
C GLN A 46 2.74 -7.18 9.71
N LEU A 47 1.92 -7.03 8.68
CA LEU A 47 2.29 -7.37 7.31
C LEU A 47 3.36 -6.43 6.76
N ALA A 48 3.22 -5.13 7.00
CA ALA A 48 4.25 -4.15 6.63
C ALA A 48 5.58 -4.48 7.33
N ARG A 49 5.54 -4.79 8.63
CA ARG A 49 6.72 -5.21 9.40
C ARG A 49 7.35 -6.48 8.82
N ALA A 50 6.57 -7.52 8.54
CA ALA A 50 7.07 -8.78 8.01
C ALA A 50 7.67 -8.64 6.59
N VAL A 51 7.15 -7.73 5.77
CA VAL A 51 7.76 -7.39 4.47
C VAL A 51 9.08 -6.66 4.67
N ARG A 52 9.13 -5.66 5.57
CA ARG A 52 10.35 -4.91 5.86
C ARG A 52 11.49 -5.79 6.39
N THR A 53 11.19 -6.74 7.28
CA THR A 53 12.21 -7.66 7.84
C THR A 53 12.57 -8.81 6.90
N GLY A 54 11.94 -8.89 5.72
CA GLY A 54 12.18 -9.97 4.76
C GLY A 54 11.56 -11.31 5.16
N ASN A 55 10.72 -11.36 6.19
CA ASN A 55 10.03 -12.58 6.60
C ASN A 55 9.03 -13.07 5.55
N ILE A 56 8.38 -12.15 4.82
CA ILE A 56 7.48 -12.47 3.71
C ILE A 56 7.72 -11.54 2.53
N SER A 57 7.37 -11.99 1.32
CA SER A 57 7.38 -11.11 0.14
C SER A 57 6.20 -10.13 0.16
N ALA A 58 6.36 -8.99 -0.49
CA ALA A 58 5.28 -8.02 -0.69
C ALA A 58 4.05 -8.66 -1.38
N LYS A 59 4.28 -9.60 -2.32
CA LYS A 59 3.21 -10.33 -3.01
C LYS A 59 2.39 -11.18 -2.03
N GLU A 60 3.04 -11.86 -1.10
CA GLU A 60 2.36 -12.65 -0.07
C GLU A 60 1.62 -11.77 0.94
N ALA A 61 2.16 -10.61 1.29
CA ALA A 61 1.46 -9.63 2.13
C ALA A 61 0.18 -9.10 1.47
N CYS A 62 0.22 -8.76 0.18
CA CYS A 62 -0.94 -8.28 -0.56
C CYS A 62 -2.09 -9.29 -0.63
N LYS A 63 -1.78 -10.59 -0.77
CA LYS A 63 -2.80 -11.66 -0.74
C LYS A 63 -3.55 -11.70 0.59
N LYS A 64 -2.89 -11.35 1.69
CA LYS A 64 -3.49 -11.34 3.03
C LYS A 64 -4.34 -10.10 3.29
N ILE A 65 -3.95 -8.95 2.73
CA ILE A 65 -4.73 -7.70 2.82
C ILE A 65 -5.96 -7.70 1.91
N GLY A 66 -5.86 -8.29 0.71
CA GLY A 66 -6.94 -8.25 -0.30
C GLY A 66 -8.33 -8.60 0.26
N PRO A 67 -8.50 -9.77 0.92
CA PRO A 67 -9.79 -10.17 1.49
C PRO A 67 -10.36 -9.18 2.52
N LEU A 68 -9.50 -8.50 3.30
CA LEU A 68 -9.95 -7.56 4.33
C LEU A 68 -10.40 -6.22 3.75
N ASN A 69 -9.76 -5.77 2.68
CA ASN A 69 -10.20 -4.58 1.97
C ASN A 69 -11.55 -4.80 1.27
N HIS A 70 -11.80 -6.02 0.77
CA HIS A 70 -13.07 -6.37 0.14
C HIS A 70 -14.19 -6.59 1.16
N ALA A 71 -13.93 -7.26 2.29
CA ALA A 71 -14.93 -7.47 3.34
C ALA A 71 -15.38 -6.17 4.03
N ARG A 72 -14.57 -5.10 4.00
CA ARG A 72 -14.96 -3.78 4.53
C ARG A 72 -15.91 -3.01 3.61
N LEU A 73 -15.97 -3.35 2.33
CA LEU A 73 -16.88 -2.72 1.37
C LEU A 73 -18.30 -3.33 1.38
N ASP A 74 -18.45 -4.52 1.97
CA ASP A 74 -19.71 -5.27 2.02
C ASP A 74 -20.53 -5.02 3.30
N LEU A 75 -20.12 -4.06 4.15
CA LEU A 75 -20.74 -3.76 5.45
C LEU A 75 -21.37 -2.36 5.53
N GLU A 76 -21.63 -1.71 4.39
CA GLU A 76 -22.43 -0.49 4.27
C GLU A 76 -23.85 -0.75 3.76
#